data_AF-A0A161LK65-F1
#
_entry.id   AF-A0A161LK65-F1
#
_cell.length_a   1.000
_cell.length_b   1.000
_cell.length_c   1.000
_cell.angle_alpha   90.00
_cell.angle_beta   90.00
_cell.angle_gamma   90.00
#
_symmetry.space_group_name_H-M   'P 1'
#
loop_
_entity.id
_entity.type
_entity.pdbx_description
1 polymer ?
#
loop_
_entity_poly.entity_id
_entity_poly.type
_entity_poly.pdbx_seq_one_letter_code
_entity_poly.pdbx_strand_id
1 'polypeptide(L)'
;MLCTLIQPLHTITHFATRLYHLTDHDVATAPRWAQIAPAVCDTLQGAWIAAHNAHVDFQALTRHLPGWEPAAVVDTLRLARAALPQAPGHSLDALLAHTGITVTDIPGRRHRAAFDAHATARLLLTLAGRYPTWDALTAVAVPPGLPGGTAAKHEEQTLW
;
A
#
# COMPACT_ATOMS: atom_id res chain seq x y z
N MET A 1 -8.88 -3.15 12.00
CA MET A 1 -8.51 -3.04 10.58
C MET A 1 -9.76 -2.69 9.79
N LEU A 2 -9.83 -1.49 9.21
CA LEU A 2 -10.95 -1.08 8.36
C LEU A 2 -10.75 -1.72 6.97
N CYS A 3 -11.48 -2.79 6.67
CA CYS A 3 -11.55 -3.38 5.34
C CYS A 3 -13.01 -3.54 4.98
N THR A 4 -13.42 -2.96 3.85
CA THR A 4 -14.77 -3.09 3.33
C THR A 4 -14.74 -3.32 1.83
N LEU A 5 -15.73 -4.05 1.33
CA LEU A 5 -16.02 -4.07 -0.10
C LEU A 5 -16.73 -2.77 -0.49
N ILE A 6 -16.73 -2.47 -1.78
CA ILE A 6 -17.40 -1.30 -2.35
C ILE A 6 -18.34 -1.78 -3.44
N GLN A 7 -19.60 -1.32 -3.41
CA GLN A 7 -20.53 -1.50 -4.50
C GLN A 7 -20.17 -0.53 -5.65
N PRO A 8 -19.77 -1.03 -6.83
CA PRO A 8 -19.45 -0.17 -7.97
C PRO A 8 -20.72 0.40 -8.62
N LEU A 9 -20.56 1.46 -9.41
CA LEU A 9 -21.67 2.02 -10.22
C LEU A 9 -21.99 1.17 -11.46
N HIS A 10 -21.04 0.36 -11.90
CA HIS A 10 -21.14 -0.50 -13.08
C HIS A 10 -20.96 -1.96 -12.68
N THR A 11 -21.60 -2.85 -13.44
CA THR A 11 -21.51 -4.30 -13.28
C THR A 11 -20.05 -4.78 -13.30
N ILE A 12 -19.70 -5.68 -12.38
CA ILE A 12 -18.36 -6.26 -12.34
C ILE A 12 -18.16 -7.14 -13.59
N THR A 13 -17.09 -6.83 -14.33
CA THR A 13 -16.76 -7.59 -15.54
C THR A 13 -16.29 -9.00 -15.20
N HIS A 14 -16.56 -9.96 -16.10
CA HIS A 14 -16.06 -11.33 -15.95
C HIS A 14 -14.53 -11.40 -15.82
N PHE A 15 -13.80 -10.46 -16.45
CA PHE A 15 -12.34 -10.36 -16.28
C PHE A 15 -11.96 -10.00 -14.84
N ALA A 16 -12.59 -9.00 -14.24
CA ALA A 16 -12.35 -8.62 -12.84
C ALA A 16 -12.75 -9.76 -11.88
N THR A 17 -13.86 -10.45 -12.14
CA THR A 17 -14.27 -11.62 -11.34
C THR A 17 -13.24 -12.74 -11.38
N ARG A 18 -12.63 -13.03 -12.54
CA ARG A 18 -11.57 -14.05 -12.62
C ARG A 18 -10.32 -13.70 -11.82
N LEU A 19 -9.96 -12.42 -11.74
CA LEU A 19 -8.76 -11.96 -11.03
C LEU A 19 -8.97 -11.82 -9.52
N TYR A 20 -10.10 -11.21 -9.12
CA TYR A 20 -10.34 -10.81 -7.73
C TYR A 20 -11.39 -11.67 -7.03
N HIS A 21 -12.06 -12.56 -7.77
CA HIS A 21 -13.10 -13.45 -7.27
C HIS A 21 -14.20 -12.70 -6.52
N LEU A 22 -14.63 -11.59 -7.10
CA LEU A 22 -15.76 -10.77 -6.66
C LEU A 22 -16.80 -10.73 -7.78
N THR A 23 -18.05 -10.89 -7.38
CA THR A 23 -19.25 -10.80 -8.21
C THR A 23 -20.13 -9.65 -7.74
N ASP A 24 -21.09 -9.22 -8.55
CA ASP A 24 -22.06 -8.19 -8.14
C ASP A 24 -22.86 -8.61 -6.89
N HIS A 25 -23.10 -9.91 -6.73
CA HIS A 25 -23.76 -10.45 -5.53
C HIS A 25 -22.92 -10.21 -4.27
N ASP A 26 -21.61 -10.41 -4.33
CA ASP A 26 -20.71 -10.25 -3.18
C ASP A 26 -20.65 -8.80 -2.65
N VAL A 27 -20.97 -7.82 -3.51
CA VAL A 27 -20.92 -6.39 -3.19
C VAL A 27 -22.30 -5.73 -3.14
N ALA A 28 -23.38 -6.50 -3.27
CA ALA A 28 -24.74 -5.97 -3.38
C ALA A 28 -25.18 -5.14 -2.16
N THR A 29 -24.72 -5.53 -0.97
CA THR A 29 -25.00 -4.86 0.31
C THR A 29 -23.85 -3.99 0.81
N ALA A 30 -22.75 -3.93 0.05
CA ALA A 30 -21.59 -3.12 0.40
C ALA A 30 -21.89 -1.63 0.23
N PRO A 31 -21.24 -0.73 0.99
CA PRO A 31 -21.40 0.70 0.78
C PRO A 31 -20.87 1.10 -0.60
N ARG A 32 -21.46 2.15 -1.17
CA ARG A 32 -20.90 2.84 -2.33
C ARG A 32 -19.71 3.69 -1.92
N TRP A 33 -18.81 3.96 -2.86
CA TRP A 33 -17.61 4.77 -2.61
C TRP A 33 -17.93 6.12 -1.95
N ALA A 34 -18.94 6.83 -2.45
CA ALA A 34 -19.34 8.14 -1.93
C ALA A 34 -19.74 8.13 -0.43
N GLN A 35 -20.15 6.99 0.11
CA GLN A 35 -20.54 6.86 1.52
C GLN A 35 -19.33 6.72 2.45
N ILE A 36 -18.19 6.25 1.93
CA ILE A 36 -16.99 5.98 2.74
C ILE A 36 -15.81 6.88 2.38
N ALA A 37 -15.82 7.51 1.20
CA ALA A 37 -14.71 8.33 0.71
C ALA A 37 -14.26 9.42 1.70
N PRO A 38 -15.15 10.18 2.39
CA PRO A 38 -14.73 11.16 3.37
C PRO A 38 -13.94 10.54 4.53
N ALA A 39 -14.46 9.46 5.12
CA ALA A 39 -13.79 8.77 6.24
C ALA A 39 -12.44 8.16 5.82
N VAL A 40 -12.35 7.63 4.60
CA VAL A 40 -11.08 7.14 4.04
C VAL A 40 -10.09 8.30 3.83
N CYS A 41 -10.55 9.42 3.27
CA CYS A 41 -9.73 10.62 3.09
C CYS A 41 -9.16 11.09 4.42
N ASP A 42 -10.01 11.28 5.44
CA ASP A 42 -9.61 11.73 6.77
C ASP A 42 -8.59 10.78 7.41
N THR A 43 -8.77 9.47 7.22
CA THR A 43 -7.85 8.45 7.75
C THR A 43 -6.48 8.50 7.07
N LEU A 44 -6.44 8.79 5.77
CA LEU A 44 -5.20 8.77 4.98
C LEU A 44 -4.52 10.15 4.89
N GLN A 45 -5.19 11.22 5.32
CA GLN A 45 -4.69 12.58 5.22
C GLN A 45 -3.42 12.76 6.06
N GLY A 46 -2.35 13.26 5.43
CA GLY A 46 -1.05 13.43 6.09
C GLY A 46 -0.39 12.12 6.53
N ALA A 47 -0.92 10.97 6.15
CA ALA A 47 -0.33 9.68 6.49
C ALA A 47 0.85 9.33 5.57
N TRP A 48 1.77 8.52 6.08
CA TRP A 48 2.72 7.79 5.24
C TRP A 48 2.02 6.59 4.62
N ILE A 49 2.20 6.41 3.32
CA ILE A 49 1.59 5.32 2.56
C ILE A 49 2.67 4.37 2.10
N ALA A 50 2.51 3.08 2.37
CA ALA A 50 3.39 2.05 1.86
C ALA A 50 2.60 1.11 0.96
N ALA A 51 3.15 0.84 -0.23
CA ALA A 51 2.58 -0.09 -1.19
C ALA A 51 3.68 -0.84 -1.96
N HIS A 52 3.28 -1.86 -2.72
CA HIS A 52 4.19 -2.64 -3.57
C HIS A 52 3.92 -2.29 -5.03
N ASN A 53 4.83 -1.55 -5.67
CA ASN A 53 4.57 -0.79 -6.91
C ASN A 53 3.62 0.41 -6.67
N ALA A 54 4.02 1.28 -5.73
CA ALA A 54 3.15 2.28 -5.10
C ALA A 54 2.50 3.30 -6.05
N HIS A 55 3.02 3.48 -7.26
CA HIS A 55 2.37 4.34 -8.27
C HIS A 55 0.94 3.89 -8.60
N VAL A 56 0.66 2.58 -8.59
CA VAL A 56 -0.66 2.04 -8.92
C VAL A 56 -1.68 2.47 -7.86
N ASP A 57 -1.38 2.21 -6.59
CA ASP A 57 -2.21 2.57 -5.45
C ASP A 57 -2.36 4.10 -5.33
N PHE A 58 -1.26 4.85 -5.45
CA PHE A 58 -1.27 6.30 -5.40
C PHE A 58 -2.18 6.89 -6.48
N GLN A 59 -2.03 6.46 -7.74
CA GLN A 59 -2.88 6.94 -8.83
C GLN A 59 -4.35 6.57 -8.64
N ALA A 60 -4.66 5.40 -8.08
CA ALA A 60 -6.03 5.01 -7.76
C ALA A 60 -6.62 5.91 -6.67
N LEU A 61 -5.89 6.12 -5.57
CA LEU A 61 -6.33 6.95 -4.46
C LEU A 61 -6.51 8.41 -4.87
N THR A 62 -5.54 9.04 -5.57
CA THR A 62 -5.66 10.43 -6.03
C THR A 62 -6.85 10.62 -6.99
N ARG A 63 -7.16 9.65 -7.85
CA ARG A 63 -8.34 9.70 -8.72
C ARG A 63 -9.66 9.67 -7.94
N HIS A 64 -9.70 8.94 -6.83
CA HIS A 64 -10.91 8.74 -6.03
C HIS A 64 -11.04 9.70 -4.85
N LEU A 65 -9.94 10.35 -4.47
CA LEU A 65 -9.79 11.29 -3.36
C LEU A 65 -9.03 12.54 -3.84
N PRO A 66 -9.68 13.47 -4.55
CA PRO A 66 -9.00 14.62 -5.15
C PRO A 66 -8.42 15.62 -4.13
N GLY A 67 -8.88 15.60 -2.88
CA GLY A 67 -8.35 16.43 -1.79
C GLY A 67 -7.38 15.70 -0.86
N TRP A 68 -7.02 14.46 -1.17
CA TRP A 68 -6.14 13.66 -0.33
C TRP A 68 -4.67 14.01 -0.59
N GLU A 69 -3.95 14.31 0.49
CA GLU A 69 -2.51 14.58 0.45
C GLU A 69 -1.80 13.70 1.49
N PRO A 70 -1.02 12.69 1.06
CA PRO A 70 -0.20 11.91 1.97
C PRO A 70 1.07 12.68 2.35
N ALA A 71 1.61 12.44 3.55
CA ALA A 71 2.90 13.01 3.96
C ALA A 71 4.06 12.47 3.11
N ALA A 72 4.01 11.17 2.77
CA ALA A 72 4.97 10.54 1.88
C ALA A 72 4.48 9.17 1.38
N VAL A 73 5.09 8.69 0.30
CA VAL A 73 4.80 7.39 -0.33
C VAL A 73 6.07 6.55 -0.40
N VAL A 74 5.99 5.35 0.16
CA VAL A 74 7.04 4.32 0.20
C VAL A 74 6.68 3.19 -0.76
N ASP A 75 7.59 2.89 -1.68
CA ASP A 75 7.45 1.77 -2.60
C ASP A 75 8.37 0.60 -2.20
N THR A 76 7.76 -0.45 -1.68
CA THR A 76 8.47 -1.67 -1.28
C THR A 76 9.08 -2.42 -2.47
N LEU A 77 8.58 -2.22 -3.70
CA LEU A 77 9.20 -2.79 -4.90
C LEU A 77 10.56 -2.14 -5.18
N ARG A 78 10.65 -0.82 -5.05
CA ARG A 78 11.93 -0.09 -5.18
C ARG A 78 12.89 -0.50 -4.07
N LEU A 79 12.40 -0.53 -2.85
CA LEU A 79 13.18 -0.94 -1.69
C LEU A 79 13.74 -2.37 -1.86
N ALA A 80 12.90 -3.31 -2.31
CA ALA A 80 13.30 -4.69 -2.55
C ALA A 80 14.34 -4.82 -3.66
N ARG A 81 14.22 -4.06 -4.76
CA ARG A 81 15.21 -4.07 -5.85
C ARG A 81 16.59 -3.59 -5.40
N ALA A 82 16.62 -2.59 -4.52
CA ALA A 82 17.87 -2.08 -3.96
C ALA A 82 18.48 -3.03 -2.91
N ALA A 83 17.65 -3.55 -2.01
CA ALA A 83 18.10 -4.40 -0.90
C ALA A 83 18.39 -5.86 -1.32
N LEU A 84 17.69 -6.37 -2.34
CA LEU A 84 17.75 -7.76 -2.81
C LEU A 84 17.88 -7.80 -4.34
N PRO A 85 18.98 -7.28 -4.92
CA PRO A 85 19.15 -7.21 -6.37
C PRO A 85 19.23 -8.60 -7.03
N GLN A 86 19.63 -9.63 -6.30
CA GLN A 86 19.79 -11.00 -6.78
C GLN A 86 18.56 -11.89 -6.50
N ALA A 87 17.44 -11.31 -6.07
CA ALA A 87 16.20 -12.08 -5.88
C ALA A 87 15.72 -12.68 -7.22
N PRO A 88 15.15 -13.90 -7.21
CA PRO A 88 14.68 -14.56 -8.44
C PRO A 88 13.51 -13.82 -9.12
N GLY A 89 12.85 -12.94 -8.38
CA GLY A 89 11.85 -12.00 -8.89
C GLY A 89 11.47 -10.99 -7.82
N HIS A 90 10.90 -9.86 -8.24
CA HIS A 90 10.49 -8.78 -7.33
C HIS A 90 8.97 -8.62 -7.23
N SER A 91 8.18 -9.61 -7.68
CA SER A 91 6.76 -9.63 -7.30
C SER A 91 6.64 -9.84 -5.79
N LEU A 92 5.52 -9.40 -5.21
CA LEU A 92 5.26 -9.60 -3.78
C LEU A 92 5.42 -11.09 -3.40
N ASP A 93 4.86 -12.00 -4.20
CA ASP A 93 4.94 -13.45 -3.94
C ASP A 93 6.38 -13.98 -4.02
N ALA A 94 7.15 -13.56 -5.02
CA ALA A 94 8.54 -13.97 -5.17
C ALA A 94 9.40 -13.47 -3.99
N LEU A 95 9.16 -12.25 -3.52
CA LEU A 95 9.88 -11.67 -2.41
C LEU A 95 9.51 -12.30 -1.07
N LEU A 96 8.22 -12.58 -0.82
CA LEU A 96 7.79 -13.29 0.38
C LEU A 96 8.44 -14.68 0.45
N ALA A 97 8.43 -15.43 -0.66
CA ALA A 97 9.08 -16.73 -0.75
C ALA A 97 10.60 -16.63 -0.56
N HIS A 98 11.25 -15.67 -1.22
CA HIS A 98 12.70 -15.50 -1.15
C HIS A 98 13.19 -15.07 0.24
N THR A 99 12.41 -14.25 0.94
CA THR A 99 12.76 -13.76 2.29
C THR A 99 12.30 -14.67 3.43
N GLY A 100 11.57 -15.74 3.11
CA GLY A 100 11.03 -16.66 4.11
C GLY A 100 9.89 -16.06 4.96
N ILE A 101 9.27 -14.96 4.52
CA ILE A 101 8.16 -14.34 5.24
C ILE A 101 6.94 -15.26 5.10
N THR A 102 6.53 -15.84 6.23
CA THR A 102 5.28 -16.60 6.31
C THR A 102 4.08 -15.68 6.15
N VAL A 103 3.01 -16.13 5.49
CA VAL A 103 1.76 -15.35 5.35
C VAL A 103 0.52 -16.16 5.70
N THR A 104 0.70 -17.35 6.27
CA THR A 104 -0.37 -18.29 6.61
C THR A 104 -1.24 -17.82 7.78
N ASP A 105 -0.71 -16.92 8.60
CA ASP A 105 -1.41 -16.27 9.72
C ASP A 105 -2.20 -15.03 9.30
N ILE A 106 -2.03 -14.54 8.07
CA ILE A 106 -2.76 -13.39 7.54
C ILE A 106 -4.16 -13.86 7.11
N PRO A 107 -5.25 -13.30 7.67
CA PRO A 107 -6.59 -13.63 7.25
C PRO A 107 -6.86 -13.30 5.77
N GLY A 108 -7.56 -14.19 5.07
CA GLY A 108 -7.93 -14.01 3.67
C GLY A 108 -7.01 -14.78 2.73
N ARG A 109 -6.86 -14.27 1.50
CA ARG A 109 -6.05 -14.90 0.45
C ARG A 109 -5.43 -13.86 -0.46
N ARG A 110 -4.44 -14.29 -1.25
CA ARG A 110 -3.81 -13.48 -2.29
C ARG A 110 -4.83 -12.82 -3.22
N HIS A 111 -4.51 -11.62 -3.68
CA HIS A 111 -5.38 -10.75 -4.51
C HIS A 111 -6.59 -10.17 -3.77
N ARG A 112 -6.62 -10.30 -2.44
CA ARG A 112 -7.49 -9.51 -1.58
C ARG A 112 -6.67 -8.35 -1.03
N ALA A 113 -7.14 -7.12 -1.23
CA ALA A 113 -6.43 -5.91 -0.84
C ALA A 113 -5.94 -5.94 0.63
N ALA A 114 -6.79 -6.41 1.55
CA ALA A 114 -6.43 -6.60 2.96
C ALA A 114 -5.22 -7.52 3.18
N PHE A 115 -5.22 -8.67 2.53
CA PHE A 115 -4.14 -9.65 2.62
C PHE A 115 -2.85 -9.07 2.03
N ASP A 116 -2.96 -8.49 0.84
CA ASP A 116 -1.83 -7.93 0.10
C ASP A 116 -1.20 -6.74 0.85
N ALA A 117 -2.01 -5.89 1.48
CA ALA A 117 -1.55 -4.78 2.31
C ALA A 117 -0.79 -5.29 3.55
N HIS A 118 -1.31 -6.32 4.23
CA HIS A 118 -0.63 -6.92 5.39
C HIS A 118 0.69 -7.58 4.99
N ALA A 119 0.70 -8.35 3.90
CA ALA A 119 1.89 -8.98 3.38
C ALA A 119 2.94 -7.93 2.95
N THR A 120 2.51 -6.84 2.33
CA THR A 120 3.36 -5.70 1.97
C THR A 120 3.94 -5.02 3.21
N ALA A 121 3.16 -4.85 4.28
CA ALA A 121 3.66 -4.30 5.53
C ALA A 121 4.75 -5.19 6.17
N ARG A 122 4.57 -6.51 6.15
CA ARG A 122 5.60 -7.45 6.63
C ARG A 122 6.86 -7.39 5.78
N LEU A 123 6.71 -7.35 4.46
CA LEU A 123 7.83 -7.16 3.54
C LEU A 123 8.58 -5.85 3.83
N LEU A 124 7.86 -4.74 4.03
CA LEU A 124 8.45 -3.45 4.39
C LEU A 124 9.30 -3.57 5.67
N LEU A 125 8.76 -4.16 6.73
CA LEU A 125 9.48 -4.33 8.00
C LEU A 125 10.74 -5.19 7.82
N THR A 126 10.66 -6.28 7.06
CA THR A 126 11.82 -7.13 6.75
C THR A 126 12.88 -6.38 5.94
N LEU A 127 12.49 -5.57 4.97
CA LEU A 127 13.41 -4.76 4.17
C LEU A 127 14.01 -3.62 4.98
N ALA A 128 13.23 -2.99 5.87
CA ALA A 128 13.66 -1.87 6.70
C ALA A 128 14.84 -2.22 7.60
N GLY A 129 14.90 -3.46 8.11
CA GLY A 129 16.05 -3.95 8.90
C GLY A 129 17.38 -4.00 8.15
N ARG A 130 17.40 -3.76 6.84
CA ARG A 130 18.63 -3.66 6.02
C ARG A 130 19.15 -2.23 5.86
N TYR A 131 18.44 -1.24 6.40
CA TYR A 131 18.82 0.17 6.34
C TYR A 131 19.13 0.68 7.75
N PRO A 132 20.21 1.46 7.93
CA PRO A 132 20.64 1.91 9.25
C PRO A 132 19.75 3.01 9.84
N THR A 133 19.07 3.77 8.99
CA THR A 133 18.20 4.89 9.39
C THR A 133 16.96 4.97 8.52
N TRP A 134 15.94 5.68 9.02
CA TRP A 134 14.75 6.01 8.27
C TRP A 134 15.06 6.85 7.01
N ASP A 135 15.99 7.80 7.12
CA ASP A 135 16.39 8.64 5.99
C ASP A 135 17.07 7.82 4.88
N ALA A 136 17.91 6.86 5.24
CA ALA A 136 18.54 5.96 4.27
C ALA A 136 17.51 5.07 3.55
N LEU A 137 16.47 4.63 4.27
CA LEU A 137 15.37 3.86 3.70
C LEU A 137 14.55 4.72 2.74
N THR A 138 14.10 5.89 3.18
CA THR A 138 13.19 6.75 2.42
C THR A 138 13.85 7.35 1.19
N ALA A 139 15.16 7.66 1.25
CA ALA A 139 15.95 8.07 0.08
C ALA A 139 15.90 7.06 -1.07
N VAL A 140 15.69 5.77 -0.77
CA VAL A 140 15.58 4.69 -1.77
C VAL A 140 14.12 4.38 -2.10
N ALA A 141 13.27 4.34 -1.08
CA ALA A 141 11.92 3.82 -1.18
C ALA A 141 10.93 4.81 -1.81
N VAL A 142 11.16 6.12 -1.68
CA VAL A 142 10.28 7.15 -2.26
C VAL A 142 10.47 7.17 -3.78
N PRO A 143 9.41 6.91 -4.58
CA PRO A 143 9.52 6.97 -6.03
C PRO A 143 9.63 8.42 -6.54
N PRO A 144 10.40 8.67 -7.62
CA PRO A 144 10.42 9.98 -8.28
C PRO A 144 9.01 10.41 -8.69
N GLY A 145 8.65 11.66 -8.40
CA GLY A 145 7.36 12.24 -8.76
C GLY A 145 6.22 11.90 -7.78
N LEU A 146 6.46 11.12 -6.73
CA LEU A 146 5.51 10.92 -5.63
C LEU A 146 5.89 11.77 -4.41
N PRO A 147 4.93 12.11 -3.53
CA PRO A 147 5.22 12.78 -2.28
C PRO A 147 6.27 12.02 -1.47
N GLY A 148 7.28 12.73 -1.01
CA GLY A 148 8.30 12.20 -0.13
C GLY A 148 9.29 13.29 0.22
N GLY A 149 9.01 13.94 1.34
CA GLY A 149 10.00 14.78 2.01
C GLY A 149 10.87 13.91 2.90
N THR A 150 12.18 14.19 2.92
CA THR A 150 12.93 14.09 4.18
C THR A 150 12.05 14.71 5.24
N ALA A 151 11.79 13.97 6.31
CA ALA A 151 10.84 14.26 7.38
C ALA A 151 10.50 15.75 7.41
N ALA A 152 9.20 16.10 7.34
CA ALA A 152 8.73 17.39 7.82
C ALA A 152 9.66 17.77 8.96
N LYS A 153 10.44 18.85 8.82
CA LYS A 153 11.33 19.29 9.88
C LYS A 153 10.42 19.31 11.09
N HIS A 154 10.53 18.31 11.95
CA HIS A 154 10.20 18.50 13.33
C HIS A 154 11.23 19.56 13.66
N GLU A 155 10.81 20.83 13.56
CA GLU A 155 11.30 21.81 14.49
C GLU A 155 11.07 21.13 15.83
N GLU A 156 12.11 20.43 16.31
CA GLU A 156 12.34 20.33 17.73
C GLU A 156 12.22 21.79 18.17
N GLN A 157 11.04 22.16 18.68
CA GLN A 157 10.92 23.30 19.54
C GLN A 157 11.93 23.00 20.64
N THR A 158 13.11 23.59 20.48
CA THR A 158 14.17 23.46 21.45
C THR A 158 13.56 24.03 22.72
N LEU A 159 13.50 23.22 23.78
CA LEU A 159 12.92 23.63 25.07
C LEU A 159 13.82 24.62 25.82
N TRP A 160 14.67 25.35 25.09
CA TRP A 160 15.50 26.45 25.55
C TRP A 160 15.91 27.33 24.37
#